data_AF-A0A7V5ZI62-F1
#
_entry.id   AF-A0A7V5ZI62-F1
#
_cell.length_a   1.000
_cell.length_b   1.000
_cell.length_c   1.000
_cell.angle_alpha   90.00
_cell.angle_beta   90.00
_cell.angle_gamma   90.00
#
_symmetry.space_group_name_H-M   'P 1'
#
loop_
_entity.id
_entity.type
_entity.pdbx_description
1 polymer ?
#
loop_
_entity_poly.entity_id
_entity_poly.type
_entity_poly.pdbx_seq_one_letter_code
_entity_poly.pdbx_strand_id
1 'polypeptide(L)'
;MRADGGAAAGRSWFGRSRRAALAELTVAVAALGAGLWVPGVAGNDTATALVVAVVAAVGWRSARRRAAAAATPCAVTNGVSPHPRQPAGNAGTGDGAGRAWLAVAAVTVLLMAVASVWLLVVREPYETLRPLLPDQPAGSQVGVWLGRRLALAAGQQVALQLFLGPVLVELVGRRWVAVGLGAGIFALAHLPSPFLVLLTFIAGLVWMTLFLRYRRLLPLVVSHVVLWAFAYAAIPERFSANLHVGLGARDTWPRFVTLQQPWAREILRVVGSEAYWQGAGASPEGFVRALYRDVLGRVPADAEVAFWVRRMAWEPRVEVAKKFVVSDELAALRQQLGAAYGFPLRR
;
A
#
# COMPACT_ATOMS: atom_id res chain seq x y z
N MET A 1 -49.32 23.84 -28.34
CA MET A 1 -48.00 23.15 -28.38
C MET A 1 -47.07 23.79 -27.35
N ARG A 2 -47.06 23.28 -26.10
CA ARG A 2 -46.02 23.58 -25.11
C ARG A 2 -45.16 22.33 -25.01
N ALA A 3 -43.88 22.46 -25.34
CA ALA A 3 -42.89 21.41 -25.18
C ALA A 3 -42.42 21.42 -23.73
N ASP A 4 -43.14 20.70 -22.87
CA ASP A 4 -42.65 20.35 -21.54
C ASP A 4 -41.61 19.24 -21.68
N GLY A 5 -40.39 19.65 -22.02
CA GLY A 5 -39.19 18.83 -21.92
C GLY A 5 -38.87 18.55 -20.46
N GLY A 6 -39.65 17.67 -19.85
CA GLY A 6 -39.39 17.12 -18.53
C GLY A 6 -38.07 16.36 -18.58
N ALA A 7 -36.98 17.06 -18.26
CA ALA A 7 -35.72 16.44 -17.89
C ALA A 7 -36.02 15.54 -16.70
N ALA A 8 -36.22 14.25 -16.97
CA ALA A 8 -36.35 13.23 -15.95
C ALA A 8 -35.11 13.35 -15.07
N ALA A 9 -35.29 13.95 -13.89
CA ALA A 9 -34.30 14.01 -12.85
C ALA A 9 -33.97 12.57 -12.50
N GLY A 10 -32.93 12.04 -13.17
CA GLY A 10 -32.49 10.67 -13.04
C GLY A 10 -32.24 10.42 -11.57
N ARG A 11 -33.09 9.58 -10.97
CA ARG A 11 -32.93 9.17 -9.57
C ARG A 11 -31.53 8.59 -9.45
N SER A 12 -30.69 9.31 -8.74
CA SER A 12 -29.32 8.94 -8.48
C SER A 12 -29.27 7.60 -7.79
N TRP A 13 -28.18 6.87 -8.01
CA TRP A 13 -28.02 5.51 -7.53
C TRP A 13 -28.04 5.40 -5.99
N PHE A 14 -27.97 6.55 -5.31
CA PHE A 14 -28.08 6.69 -3.86
C PHE A 14 -29.01 7.82 -3.38
N GLY A 15 -29.82 8.43 -4.24
CA GLY A 15 -30.68 9.56 -3.85
C GLY A 15 -29.92 10.82 -3.37
N ARG A 16 -28.61 10.93 -3.65
CA ARG A 16 -27.80 12.11 -3.32
C ARG A 16 -27.89 13.16 -4.43
N SER A 17 -27.80 14.44 -4.06
CA SER A 17 -27.54 15.52 -5.02
C SER A 17 -26.05 15.57 -5.34
N ARG A 18 -25.69 15.98 -6.58
CA ARG A 18 -24.27 16.17 -6.97
C ARG A 18 -23.51 17.10 -6.02
N ARG A 19 -24.18 18.13 -5.47
CA ARG A 19 -23.59 19.05 -4.48
C ARG A 19 -23.18 18.34 -3.19
N ALA A 20 -24.02 17.43 -2.68
CA ALA A 20 -23.69 16.66 -1.49
C ALA A 20 -22.51 15.70 -1.74
N ALA A 21 -22.48 15.05 -2.91
CA ALA A 21 -21.37 14.18 -3.30
C ALA A 21 -20.03 14.94 -3.44
N LEU A 22 -20.07 16.17 -4.01
CA LEU A 22 -18.90 17.04 -4.08
C LEU A 22 -18.40 17.45 -2.70
N ALA A 23 -19.29 17.87 -1.79
CA ALA A 23 -18.90 18.26 -0.45
C ALA A 23 -18.24 17.11 0.33
N GLU A 24 -18.79 15.89 0.23
CA GLU A 24 -18.20 14.69 0.84
C GLU A 24 -16.83 14.37 0.24
N LEU A 25 -16.67 14.46 -1.09
CA LEU A 25 -15.39 14.24 -1.75
C LEU A 25 -14.35 15.27 -1.29
N THR A 26 -14.72 16.55 -1.22
CA THR A 26 -13.81 17.62 -0.76
C THR A 26 -13.34 17.37 0.66
N VAL A 27 -14.24 17.00 1.59
CA VAL A 27 -13.88 16.67 2.96
C VAL A 27 -12.96 15.45 3.02
N ALA A 28 -13.24 14.41 2.23
CA ALA A 28 -12.42 13.21 2.20
C ALA A 28 -11.03 13.45 1.60
N VAL A 29 -10.93 14.22 0.52
CA VAL A 29 -9.66 14.62 -0.10
C VAL A 29 -8.86 15.51 0.85
N ALA A 30 -9.51 16.45 1.54
CA ALA A 30 -8.87 17.27 2.55
C ALA A 30 -8.37 16.42 3.74
N ALA A 31 -9.15 15.44 4.20
CA ALA A 31 -8.76 14.53 5.28
C ALA A 31 -7.62 13.60 4.86
N LEU A 32 -7.65 13.06 3.63
CA LEU A 32 -6.56 12.27 3.06
C LEU A 32 -5.29 13.11 2.91
N GLY A 33 -5.41 14.33 2.38
CA GLY A 33 -4.31 15.29 2.29
C GLY A 33 -3.73 15.62 3.66
N ALA A 34 -4.58 15.89 4.65
CA ALA A 34 -4.14 16.21 6.00
C ALA A 34 -3.46 15.02 6.69
N GLY A 35 -4.08 13.83 6.65
CA GLY A 35 -3.54 12.62 7.29
C GLY A 35 -2.27 12.08 6.63
N LEU A 36 -2.15 12.22 5.30
CA LEU A 36 -0.98 11.76 4.55
C LEU A 36 0.16 12.78 4.47
N TRP A 37 -0.07 14.06 4.82
CA TRP A 37 0.91 15.13 4.57
C TRP A 37 1.11 16.18 5.69
N VAL A 38 0.31 16.21 6.78
CA VAL A 38 0.49 17.18 7.88
C VAL A 38 1.47 16.66 8.95
N PRO A 39 2.62 17.34 9.19
CA PRO A 39 3.54 17.00 10.27
C PRO A 39 2.87 17.02 11.65
N GLY A 40 3.18 16.05 12.52
CA GLY A 40 2.71 16.01 13.93
C GLY A 40 1.48 15.13 14.19
N VAL A 41 0.68 14.80 13.17
CA VAL A 41 -0.43 13.82 13.27
C VAL A 41 0.04 12.40 12.90
N ALA A 42 1.17 12.31 12.20
CA ALA A 42 1.71 11.11 11.56
C ALA A 42 2.60 10.24 12.47
N GLY A 43 2.03 9.73 13.56
CA GLY A 43 2.36 8.36 13.94
C GLY A 43 1.67 7.44 12.92
N ASN A 44 2.38 6.47 12.33
CA ASN A 44 1.86 5.61 11.25
C ASN A 44 0.49 4.95 11.55
N ASP A 45 0.15 4.81 12.83
CA ASP A 45 -1.09 4.19 13.28
C ASP A 45 -2.24 5.19 13.51
N THR A 46 -1.99 6.43 13.96
CA THR A 46 -3.03 7.39 14.36
C THR A 46 -3.64 8.16 13.19
N ALA A 47 -2.83 8.65 12.25
CA ALA A 47 -3.34 9.38 11.08
C ALA A 47 -4.17 8.46 10.17
N THR A 48 -3.70 7.24 9.94
CA THR A 48 -4.41 6.24 9.15
C THR A 48 -5.70 5.78 9.85
N ALA A 49 -5.66 5.56 11.17
CA ALA A 49 -6.86 5.25 11.95
C ALA A 49 -7.86 6.41 11.94
N LEU A 50 -7.41 7.67 11.99
CA LEU A 50 -8.29 8.84 11.93
C LEU A 50 -8.96 8.98 10.56
N VAL A 51 -8.21 8.80 9.47
CA VAL A 51 -8.76 8.81 8.11
C VAL A 51 -9.75 7.67 7.93
N VAL A 52 -9.40 6.46 8.36
CA VAL A 52 -10.30 5.30 8.34
C VAL A 52 -11.54 5.57 9.19
N ALA A 53 -11.40 6.16 10.39
CA ALA A 53 -12.51 6.48 11.28
C ALA A 53 -13.41 7.57 10.71
N VAL A 54 -12.86 8.62 10.09
CA VAL A 54 -13.63 9.69 9.44
C VAL A 54 -14.37 9.14 8.22
N VAL A 55 -13.71 8.37 7.37
CA VAL A 55 -14.34 7.76 6.20
C VAL A 55 -15.38 6.71 6.62
N ALA A 56 -15.12 5.93 7.66
CA ALA A 56 -16.07 5.00 8.25
C ALA A 56 -17.27 5.74 8.87
N ALA A 57 -17.05 6.86 9.57
CA ALA A 57 -18.13 7.66 10.16
C ALA A 57 -19.01 8.33 9.09
N VAL A 58 -18.40 8.83 8.01
CA VAL A 58 -19.12 9.39 6.85
C VAL A 58 -19.86 8.29 6.10
N GLY A 59 -19.22 7.14 5.89
CA GLY A 59 -19.82 5.93 5.31
C GLY A 59 -21.00 5.40 6.14
N TRP A 60 -20.86 5.38 7.47
CA TRP A 60 -21.89 4.99 8.42
C TRP A 60 -23.08 5.94 8.38
N ARG A 61 -22.84 7.27 8.42
CA ARG A 61 -23.91 8.27 8.25
C ARG A 61 -24.66 8.07 6.94
N SER A 62 -23.94 7.78 5.86
CA SER A 62 -24.55 7.50 4.55
C SER A 62 -25.37 6.21 4.57
N ALA A 63 -24.89 5.15 5.21
CA ALA A 63 -25.63 3.89 5.37
C ALA A 63 -26.89 4.05 6.22
N ARG A 64 -26.82 4.78 7.33
CA ARG A 64 -27.97 5.10 8.17
C ARG A 64 -29.05 5.87 7.43
N ARG A 65 -28.69 6.85 6.59
CA ARG A 65 -29.65 7.57 5.76
C ARG A 65 -30.39 6.63 4.79
N ARG A 66 -29.71 5.62 4.25
CA ARG A 66 -30.34 4.59 3.39
C ARG A 66 -31.35 3.75 4.16
N ALA A 67 -30.98 3.28 5.35
CA ALA A 67 -31.88 2.52 6.21
C ALA A 67 -33.12 3.34 6.59
N ALA A 68 -32.94 4.63 6.93
CA ALA A 68 -34.04 5.53 7.26
C ALA A 68 -34.96 5.84 6.05
N ALA A 69 -34.39 6.04 4.86
CA ALA A 69 -35.16 6.24 3.64
C ALA A 69 -35.96 4.99 3.23
N ALA A 70 -35.39 3.80 3.44
CA ALA A 70 -36.09 2.53 3.20
C ALA A 70 -37.20 2.24 4.23
N ALA A 71 -37.03 2.75 5.46
CA ALA A 71 -38.02 2.61 6.54
C ALA A 71 -39.14 3.66 6.46
N THR A 72 -39.04 4.66 5.59
CA THR A 72 -40.12 5.64 5.39
C THR A 72 -41.26 4.93 4.64
N PRO A 73 -42.43 4.71 5.25
CA PRO A 73 -43.55 4.07 4.57
C PRO A 73 -43.89 4.95 3.37
N CYS A 74 -43.85 4.39 2.17
CA CYS A 74 -44.51 5.03 1.03
C CYS A 74 -45.96 5.22 1.47
N ALA A 75 -46.38 6.48 1.66
CA ALA A 75 -47.78 6.81 1.78
C ALA A 75 -48.45 6.30 0.51
N VAL A 76 -49.05 5.12 0.62
CA VAL A 76 -49.86 4.49 -0.42
C VAL A 76 -51.05 5.43 -0.58
N THR A 77 -50.94 6.34 -1.54
CA THR A 77 -52.12 6.98 -2.07
C THR A 77 -52.90 5.87 -2.76
N ASN A 78 -54.08 5.55 -2.22
CA ASN A 78 -54.99 4.53 -2.73
C ASN A 78 -55.50 4.94 -4.12
N GLY A 79 -54.68 4.71 -5.14
CA GLY A 79 -55.04 4.82 -6.55
C GLY A 79 -54.85 3.46 -7.20
N VAL A 80 -55.95 2.73 -7.41
CA VAL A 80 -55.97 1.46 -8.14
C VAL A 80 -55.34 1.70 -9.52
N SER A 81 -54.16 1.14 -9.74
CA SER A 81 -53.50 1.08 -11.05
C SER A 81 -53.01 -0.35 -11.28
N PRO A 82 -53.02 -0.85 -12.53
CA PRO A 82 -52.82 -2.25 -12.83
C PRO A 82 -51.39 -2.67 -12.48
N HIS A 83 -51.29 -3.84 -11.84
CA HIS A 83 -50.06 -4.47 -11.36
C HIS A 83 -48.83 -4.24 -12.27
N PRO A 84 -47.78 -3.56 -11.79
CA PRO A 84 -46.47 -3.65 -12.43
C PRO A 84 -45.95 -5.07 -12.22
N ARG A 85 -45.62 -5.75 -13.32
CA ARG A 85 -44.91 -7.05 -13.31
C ARG A 85 -43.73 -6.95 -12.36
N GLN A 86 -43.74 -7.74 -11.29
CA GLN A 86 -42.56 -7.91 -10.44
C GLN A 86 -41.40 -8.35 -11.34
N PRO A 87 -40.26 -7.63 -11.38
CA PRO A 87 -39.08 -8.16 -12.03
C PRO A 87 -38.70 -9.44 -11.30
N ALA A 88 -38.71 -10.55 -12.02
CA ALA A 88 -38.39 -11.88 -11.52
C ALA A 88 -37.18 -11.81 -10.57
N GLY A 89 -37.44 -12.09 -9.30
CA GLY A 89 -36.41 -12.22 -8.30
C GLY A 89 -35.48 -13.35 -8.71
N ASN A 90 -34.29 -12.99 -9.20
CA ASN A 90 -33.17 -13.92 -9.26
C ASN A 90 -32.74 -14.24 -7.82
N ALA A 91 -33.44 -15.18 -7.20
CA ALA A 91 -33.07 -15.86 -5.97
C ALA A 91 -31.89 -16.83 -6.21
N GLY A 92 -30.81 -16.32 -6.80
CA GLY A 92 -29.52 -17.00 -6.89
C GLY A 92 -28.61 -16.55 -5.75
N THR A 93 -29.03 -16.75 -4.50
CA THR A 93 -28.34 -16.20 -3.31
C THR A 93 -27.11 -16.99 -2.85
N GLY A 94 -26.77 -18.12 -3.49
CA GLY A 94 -25.53 -18.89 -3.24
C GLY A 94 -24.38 -18.62 -4.23
N ASP A 95 -24.67 -18.66 -5.53
CA ASP A 95 -23.66 -18.65 -6.61
C ASP A 95 -22.79 -17.39 -6.66
N GLY A 96 -23.38 -16.23 -6.38
CA GLY A 96 -22.68 -14.95 -6.52
C GLY A 96 -21.53 -14.78 -5.54
N ALA A 97 -21.61 -15.38 -4.34
CA ALA A 97 -20.55 -15.31 -3.35
C ALA A 97 -19.35 -16.19 -3.76
N GLY A 98 -19.60 -17.44 -4.16
CA GLY A 98 -18.55 -18.34 -4.64
C GLY A 98 -17.81 -17.78 -5.85
N ARG A 99 -18.55 -17.24 -6.84
CA ARG A 99 -17.95 -16.60 -8.02
C ARG A 99 -17.09 -15.39 -7.67
N ALA A 100 -17.49 -14.60 -6.66
CA ALA A 100 -16.70 -13.45 -6.22
C ALA A 100 -15.37 -13.88 -5.57
N TRP A 101 -15.41 -14.89 -4.69
CA TRP A 101 -14.21 -15.46 -4.08
C TRP A 101 -13.26 -16.04 -5.12
N LEU A 102 -13.78 -16.86 -6.06
CA LEU A 102 -12.97 -17.45 -7.12
C LEU A 102 -12.34 -16.38 -8.02
N ALA A 103 -13.11 -15.39 -8.46
CA ALA A 103 -12.59 -14.32 -9.30
C ALA A 103 -11.49 -13.51 -8.59
N VAL A 104 -11.71 -13.14 -7.32
CA VAL A 104 -10.73 -12.38 -6.55
C VAL A 104 -9.48 -13.21 -6.25
N ALA A 105 -9.63 -14.49 -5.90
CA ALA A 105 -8.51 -15.39 -5.67
C ALA A 105 -7.67 -15.58 -6.95
N ALA A 106 -8.32 -15.84 -8.08
CA ALA A 106 -7.64 -16.01 -9.37
C ALA A 106 -6.82 -14.77 -9.76
N VAL A 107 -7.39 -13.57 -9.63
CA VAL A 107 -6.64 -12.34 -9.93
C VAL A 107 -5.53 -12.07 -8.93
N THR A 108 -5.73 -12.40 -7.65
CA THR A 108 -4.69 -12.27 -6.61
C THR A 108 -3.47 -13.13 -6.98
N VAL A 109 -3.71 -14.39 -7.33
CA VAL A 109 -2.66 -15.33 -7.77
C VAL A 109 -1.98 -14.83 -9.04
N LEU A 110 -2.75 -14.35 -10.03
CA LEU A 110 -2.20 -13.79 -11.26
C LEU A 110 -1.28 -12.60 -10.99
N LEU A 111 -1.70 -11.64 -10.15
CA LEU A 111 -0.90 -10.48 -9.79
C LEU A 111 0.41 -10.89 -9.09
N MET A 112 0.34 -11.87 -8.17
CA MET A 112 1.54 -12.42 -7.51
C MET A 112 2.47 -13.13 -8.50
N ALA A 113 1.92 -13.88 -9.45
CA ALA A 113 2.71 -14.58 -10.47
C ALA A 113 3.42 -13.58 -11.40
N VAL A 114 2.70 -12.58 -11.91
CA VAL A 114 3.28 -11.52 -12.75
C VAL A 114 4.39 -10.76 -12.00
N ALA A 115 4.13 -10.37 -10.74
CA ALA A 115 5.13 -9.72 -9.91
C ALA A 115 6.34 -10.63 -9.65
N SER A 116 6.14 -11.93 -9.44
CA SER A 116 7.22 -12.90 -9.26
C SER A 116 8.08 -13.05 -10.51
N VAL A 117 7.47 -13.14 -11.71
CA VAL A 117 8.20 -13.18 -12.99
C VAL A 117 9.00 -11.90 -13.19
N TRP A 118 8.39 -10.73 -12.91
CA TRP A 118 9.11 -9.46 -12.97
C TRP A 118 10.30 -9.44 -12.00
N LEU A 119 10.14 -9.94 -10.77
CA LEU A 119 11.21 -10.04 -9.78
C LEU A 119 12.37 -10.92 -10.25
N LEU A 120 12.13 -11.98 -11.02
CA LEU A 120 13.21 -12.81 -11.58
C LEU A 120 14.13 -12.02 -12.52
N VAL A 121 13.62 -10.96 -13.16
CA VAL A 121 14.37 -10.14 -14.12
C VAL A 121 15.09 -8.98 -13.43
N VAL A 122 14.42 -8.31 -12.49
CA VAL A 122 14.94 -7.04 -11.95
C VAL A 122 15.79 -7.20 -10.69
N ARG A 123 15.64 -8.30 -9.94
CA ARG A 123 16.24 -8.47 -8.62
C ARG A 123 17.76 -8.50 -8.70
N GLU A 124 18.40 -7.80 -7.77
CA GLU A 124 19.86 -7.77 -7.68
C GLU A 124 20.38 -8.98 -6.87
N PRO A 125 21.58 -9.52 -7.14
CA PRO A 125 22.09 -10.73 -6.50
C PRO A 125 22.16 -10.66 -4.98
N TYR A 126 22.35 -9.45 -4.44
CA TYR A 126 22.44 -9.20 -3.00
C TYR A 126 21.06 -9.16 -2.31
N GLU A 127 19.96 -9.20 -3.06
CA GLU A 127 18.63 -9.05 -2.47
C GLU A 127 18.07 -10.39 -2.02
N THR A 128 17.73 -10.49 -0.74
CA THR A 128 17.16 -11.68 -0.12
C THR A 128 15.65 -11.53 0.09
N LEU A 129 14.96 -12.67 0.16
CA LEU A 129 13.54 -12.66 0.53
C LEU A 129 13.46 -12.31 2.00
N ARG A 130 12.52 -11.44 2.33
CA ARG A 130 12.27 -11.10 3.73
C ARG A 130 11.36 -12.14 4.36
N PRO A 131 11.52 -12.41 5.65
CA PRO A 131 10.50 -13.10 6.42
C PRO A 131 9.14 -12.41 6.22
N LEU A 132 8.10 -13.21 6.03
CA LEU A 132 6.74 -12.70 5.78
C LEU A 132 6.18 -11.91 6.99
N LEU A 133 6.75 -12.16 8.17
CA LEU A 133 6.51 -11.44 9.41
C LEU A 133 7.80 -10.67 9.75
N PRO A 134 7.78 -9.33 9.88
CA PRO A 134 8.96 -8.51 10.19
C PRO A 134 9.66 -8.94 11.49
N ASP A 135 10.90 -8.47 11.67
CA ASP A 135 11.67 -8.54 12.92
C ASP A 135 10.77 -8.23 14.11
N GLN A 136 10.45 -9.27 14.86
CA GLN A 136 9.44 -9.23 15.90
C GLN A 136 10.02 -8.54 17.15
N PRO A 137 9.28 -7.64 17.80
CA PRO A 137 9.49 -7.43 19.23
C PRO A 137 9.23 -8.78 19.89
N ALA A 138 10.24 -9.36 20.56
CA ALA A 138 10.12 -10.65 21.21
C ALA A 138 8.89 -10.70 22.15
N GLY A 139 8.01 -11.68 21.94
CA GLY A 139 6.86 -11.98 22.81
C GLY A 139 5.52 -11.40 22.34
N SER A 140 4.50 -12.28 22.26
CA SER A 140 3.03 -12.02 22.20
C SER A 140 2.43 -11.00 21.20
N GLN A 141 3.21 -10.30 20.38
CA GLN A 141 2.71 -9.18 19.56
C GLN A 141 2.27 -9.55 18.13
N VAL A 142 2.51 -10.79 17.65
CA VAL A 142 2.14 -11.18 16.26
C VAL A 142 0.64 -11.03 16.01
N GLY A 143 -0.20 -11.44 16.96
CA GLY A 143 -1.65 -11.31 16.84
C GLY A 143 -2.11 -9.85 16.79
N VAL A 144 -1.54 -8.99 17.64
CA VAL A 144 -1.84 -7.55 17.65
C VAL A 144 -1.36 -6.88 16.36
N TRP A 145 -0.15 -7.22 15.93
CA TRP A 145 0.44 -6.72 14.70
C TRP A 145 -0.40 -7.12 13.48
N LEU A 146 -0.77 -8.40 13.36
CA LEU A 146 -1.61 -8.90 12.27
C LEU A 146 -2.99 -8.25 12.31
N GLY A 147 -3.58 -8.15 13.50
CA GLY A 147 -4.86 -7.46 13.72
C GLY A 147 -4.83 -6.01 13.24
N ARG A 148 -3.75 -5.28 13.53
CA ARG A 148 -3.56 -3.91 13.01
C ARG A 148 -3.48 -3.88 11.49
N ARG A 149 -2.73 -4.78 10.85
CA ARG A 149 -2.61 -4.84 9.38
C ARG A 149 -3.94 -5.18 8.71
N LEU A 150 -4.68 -6.15 9.26
CA LEU A 150 -6.02 -6.50 8.80
C LEU A 150 -6.99 -5.30 8.92
N ALA A 151 -6.97 -4.59 10.05
CA ALA A 151 -7.81 -3.42 10.27
C ALA A 151 -7.50 -2.29 9.28
N LEU A 152 -6.21 -2.03 9.02
CA LEU A 152 -5.77 -1.04 8.03
C LEU A 152 -6.23 -1.41 6.62
N ALA A 153 -6.01 -2.65 6.19
CA ALA A 153 -6.42 -3.11 4.86
C ALA A 153 -7.95 -3.09 4.70
N ALA A 154 -8.70 -3.48 5.73
CA ALA A 154 -10.15 -3.40 5.77
C ALA A 154 -10.64 -1.95 5.68
N GLY A 155 -10.04 -1.04 6.46
CA GLY A 155 -10.34 0.38 6.44
C GLY A 155 -10.11 1.00 5.05
N GLN A 156 -8.98 0.69 4.42
CA GLN A 156 -8.67 1.14 3.06
C GLN A 156 -9.70 0.61 2.04
N GLN A 157 -10.10 -0.66 2.12
CA GLN A 157 -11.12 -1.22 1.21
C GLN A 157 -12.51 -0.65 1.47
N VAL A 158 -12.90 -0.40 2.72
CA VAL A 158 -14.15 0.31 3.05
C VAL A 158 -14.14 1.70 2.44
N ALA A 159 -13.05 2.45 2.62
CA ALA A 159 -12.89 3.79 2.08
C ALA A 159 -12.98 3.81 0.55
N LEU A 160 -12.25 2.92 -0.12
CA LEU A 160 -12.24 2.84 -1.58
C LEU A 160 -13.60 2.38 -2.14
N GLN A 161 -14.16 1.29 -1.61
CA GLN A 161 -15.28 0.58 -2.22
C GLN A 161 -16.64 1.08 -1.76
N LEU A 162 -16.79 1.42 -0.48
CA LEU A 162 -18.10 1.79 0.10
C LEU A 162 -18.30 3.30 0.20
N PHE A 163 -17.24 4.08 0.09
CA PHE A 163 -17.30 5.54 0.12
C PHE A 163 -16.89 6.16 -1.22
N LEU A 164 -15.61 6.07 -1.59
CA LEU A 164 -15.07 6.79 -2.74
C LEU A 164 -15.70 6.33 -4.07
N GLY A 165 -15.75 5.02 -4.32
CA GLY A 165 -16.34 4.45 -5.54
C GLY A 165 -17.77 4.94 -5.81
N PRO A 166 -18.71 4.79 -4.85
CA PRO A 166 -20.06 5.34 -4.95
C PRO A 166 -20.13 6.82 -5.24
N VAL A 167 -19.28 7.63 -4.60
CA VAL A 167 -19.20 9.09 -4.82
C VAL A 167 -18.75 9.38 -6.25
N LEU A 168 -17.71 8.72 -6.74
CA LEU A 168 -17.20 8.93 -8.10
C LEU A 168 -18.17 8.47 -9.19
N VAL A 169 -18.87 7.35 -8.98
CA VAL A 169 -19.91 6.88 -9.91
C VAL A 169 -21.04 7.90 -10.01
N GLU A 170 -21.43 8.50 -8.88
CA GLU A 170 -22.47 9.53 -8.83
C GLU A 170 -22.04 10.83 -9.52
N LEU A 171 -20.80 11.27 -9.29
CA LEU A 171 -20.28 12.51 -9.84
C LEU A 171 -20.09 12.44 -11.36
N VAL A 172 -19.53 11.33 -11.85
CA VAL A 172 -19.12 11.22 -13.27
C VAL A 172 -20.17 10.50 -14.13
N GLY A 173 -21.05 9.70 -13.52
CA GLY A 173 -22.09 8.93 -14.22
C GLY A 173 -21.58 7.75 -15.05
N ARG A 174 -20.29 7.69 -15.39
CA ARG A 174 -19.65 6.60 -16.15
C ARG A 174 -18.81 5.70 -15.22
N ARG A 175 -19.20 4.43 -15.10
CA ARG A 175 -18.56 3.45 -14.18
C ARG A 175 -17.06 3.29 -14.42
N TRP A 176 -16.62 3.17 -15.67
CA TRP A 176 -15.20 2.96 -15.97
C TRP A 176 -14.34 4.19 -15.64
N VAL A 177 -14.88 5.40 -15.82
CA VAL A 177 -14.19 6.64 -15.41
C VAL A 177 -14.09 6.70 -13.89
N ALA A 178 -15.16 6.35 -13.17
CA ALA A 178 -15.14 6.28 -11.71
C ALA A 178 -14.12 5.25 -11.18
N VAL A 179 -13.99 4.10 -11.84
CA VAL A 179 -12.94 3.10 -11.54
C VAL A 179 -11.55 3.70 -11.77
N GLY A 180 -11.31 4.33 -12.92
CA GLY A 180 -10.01 4.95 -13.22
C GLY A 180 -9.63 6.04 -12.23
N LEU A 181 -10.56 6.93 -11.90
CA LEU A 181 -10.33 7.99 -10.91
C LEU A 181 -10.12 7.45 -9.50
N GLY A 182 -10.92 6.47 -9.07
CA GLY A 182 -10.77 5.86 -7.74
C GLY A 182 -9.46 5.10 -7.59
N ALA A 183 -9.06 4.35 -8.62
CA ALA A 183 -7.75 3.70 -8.67
C ALA A 183 -6.61 4.72 -8.67
N GLY A 184 -6.75 5.84 -9.38
CA GLY A 184 -5.77 6.92 -9.39
C GLY A 184 -5.59 7.57 -8.02
N ILE A 185 -6.68 7.92 -7.34
CA ILE A 185 -6.64 8.47 -5.98
C ILE A 185 -6.01 7.47 -5.00
N PHE A 186 -6.41 6.19 -5.08
CA PHE A 186 -5.82 5.14 -4.27
C PHE A 186 -4.31 5.00 -4.53
N ALA A 187 -3.88 5.02 -5.79
CA ALA A 187 -2.48 4.93 -6.18
C ALA A 187 -1.64 6.11 -5.65
N LEU A 188 -2.15 7.34 -5.78
CA LEU A 188 -1.45 8.53 -5.30
C LEU A 188 -1.27 8.55 -3.78
N ALA A 189 -2.15 7.90 -3.02
CA ALA A 189 -1.98 7.72 -1.58
C ALA A 189 -0.76 6.83 -1.23
N HIS A 190 -0.16 6.14 -2.19
CA HIS A 190 1.02 5.29 -2.03
C HIS A 190 2.32 5.96 -2.49
N LEU A 191 2.29 7.26 -2.78
CA LEU A 191 3.51 8.06 -2.83
C LEU A 191 4.30 7.90 -1.51
N PRO A 192 5.64 8.00 -1.54
CA PRO A 192 6.46 8.50 -2.65
C PRO A 192 7.00 7.43 -3.61
N SER A 193 6.75 6.13 -3.40
CA SER A 193 7.29 5.08 -4.28
C SER A 193 6.56 5.03 -5.64
N PRO A 194 7.21 5.36 -6.78
CA PRO A 194 6.55 5.30 -8.10
C PRO A 194 6.13 3.88 -8.47
N PHE A 195 6.92 2.89 -8.03
CA PHE A 195 6.62 1.48 -8.24
C PHE A 195 5.35 1.05 -7.48
N LEU A 196 5.22 1.45 -6.21
CA LEU A 196 4.04 1.13 -5.41
C LEU A 196 2.80 1.86 -5.94
N VAL A 197 2.93 3.11 -6.40
CA VAL A 197 1.87 3.84 -7.11
C VAL A 197 1.38 3.06 -8.32
N LEU A 198 2.27 2.56 -9.18
CA LEU A 198 1.89 1.75 -10.35
C LEU A 198 1.17 0.45 -9.95
N LEU A 199 1.73 -0.29 -8.99
CA LEU A 199 1.18 -1.56 -8.54
C LEU A 199 -0.22 -1.39 -7.92
N THR A 200 -0.39 -0.35 -7.11
CA THR A 200 -1.66 -0.05 -6.44
C THR A 200 -2.69 0.56 -7.39
N PHE A 201 -2.26 1.26 -8.45
CA PHE A 201 -3.16 1.66 -9.55
C PHE A 201 -3.77 0.44 -10.24
N ILE A 202 -2.94 -0.53 -10.63
CA ILE A 202 -3.39 -1.77 -11.28
C ILE A 202 -4.33 -2.56 -10.34
N ALA A 203 -3.94 -2.73 -9.07
CA ALA A 203 -4.78 -3.40 -8.08
C ALA A 203 -6.10 -2.65 -7.84
N GLY A 204 -6.08 -1.31 -7.80
CA GLY A 204 -7.26 -0.47 -7.66
C GLY A 204 -8.25 -0.65 -8.83
N LEU A 205 -7.76 -0.66 -10.08
CA LEU A 205 -8.59 -0.91 -11.26
C LEU A 205 -9.31 -2.26 -11.17
N VAL A 206 -8.57 -3.31 -10.79
CA VAL A 206 -9.09 -4.66 -10.61
C VAL A 206 -10.13 -4.70 -9.49
N TRP A 207 -9.77 -4.26 -8.28
CA TRP A 207 -10.63 -4.41 -7.11
C TRP A 207 -11.91 -3.60 -7.22
N MET A 208 -11.85 -2.36 -7.74
CA MET A 208 -13.05 -1.56 -7.96
C MET A 208 -13.97 -2.19 -9.01
N THR A 209 -13.40 -2.73 -10.09
CA THR A 209 -14.19 -3.44 -11.11
C THR A 209 -14.90 -4.68 -10.52
N LEU A 210 -14.16 -5.49 -9.76
CA LEU A 210 -14.70 -6.67 -9.08
C LEU A 210 -15.74 -6.28 -8.03
N PHE A 211 -15.51 -5.20 -7.27
CA PHE A 211 -16.48 -4.71 -6.30
C PHE A 211 -17.78 -4.26 -6.97
N LEU A 212 -17.70 -3.47 -8.05
CA LEU A 212 -18.88 -3.01 -8.76
C LEU A 212 -19.69 -4.17 -9.34
N ARG A 213 -19.02 -5.26 -9.75
CA ARG A 213 -19.64 -6.48 -10.29
C ARG A 213 -20.26 -7.38 -9.21
N TYR A 214 -19.52 -7.68 -8.14
CA TYR A 214 -19.91 -8.72 -7.16
C TYR A 214 -20.43 -8.17 -5.83
N ARG A 215 -20.11 -6.93 -5.47
CA ARG A 215 -20.51 -6.29 -4.18
C ARG A 215 -20.09 -7.06 -2.94
N ARG A 216 -18.97 -7.78 -3.02
CA ARG A 216 -18.38 -8.50 -1.89
C ARG A 216 -17.11 -7.79 -1.47
N LEU A 217 -17.12 -7.24 -0.26
CA LEU A 217 -15.98 -6.54 0.32
C LEU A 217 -14.94 -7.52 0.89
N LEU A 218 -15.39 -8.57 1.59
CA LEU A 218 -14.51 -9.48 2.32
C LEU A 218 -13.44 -10.16 1.44
N PRO A 219 -13.75 -10.69 0.24
CA PRO A 219 -12.71 -11.26 -0.62
C PRO A 219 -11.63 -10.23 -1.01
N LEU A 220 -12.01 -8.97 -1.20
CA LEU A 220 -11.07 -7.88 -1.57
C LEU A 220 -10.16 -7.51 -0.40
N VAL A 221 -10.68 -7.52 0.83
CA VAL A 221 -9.86 -7.31 2.04
C VAL A 221 -8.82 -8.40 2.17
N VAL A 222 -9.22 -9.67 2.01
CA VAL A 222 -8.29 -10.81 2.06
C VAL A 222 -7.24 -10.71 0.94
N SER A 223 -7.67 -10.43 -0.30
CA SER A 223 -6.78 -10.20 -1.44
C SER A 223 -5.75 -9.10 -1.16
N HIS A 224 -6.18 -7.99 -0.58
CA HIS A 224 -5.30 -6.88 -0.23
C HIS A 224 -4.24 -7.29 0.79
N VAL A 225 -4.62 -7.98 1.85
CA VAL A 225 -3.69 -8.43 2.91
C VAL A 225 -2.67 -9.42 2.34
N VAL A 226 -3.12 -10.36 1.50
CA VAL A 226 -2.25 -11.34 0.84
C VAL A 226 -1.24 -10.64 -0.08
N LEU A 227 -1.70 -9.69 -0.91
CA LEU A 227 -0.81 -8.95 -1.81
C LEU A 227 0.16 -8.05 -1.05
N TRP A 228 -0.27 -7.43 0.05
CA TRP A 228 0.61 -6.67 0.92
C TRP A 228 1.69 -7.55 1.55
N ALA A 229 1.33 -8.72 2.08
CA ALA A 229 2.29 -9.65 2.69
C ALA A 229 3.29 -10.18 1.67
N PHE A 230 2.81 -10.54 0.47
CA PHE A 230 3.67 -10.90 -0.66
C PHE A 230 4.60 -9.76 -1.05
N ALA A 231 4.08 -8.55 -1.23
CA ALA A 231 4.88 -7.38 -1.59
C ALA A 231 5.95 -7.07 -0.54
N TYR A 232 5.62 -7.20 0.75
CA TYR A 232 6.56 -6.98 1.84
C TYR A 232 7.71 -7.99 1.83
N ALA A 233 7.37 -9.27 1.62
CA ALA A 233 8.33 -10.37 1.63
C ALA A 233 9.23 -10.37 0.38
N ALA A 234 8.64 -10.11 -0.79
CA ALA A 234 9.27 -10.36 -2.08
C ALA A 234 9.81 -9.10 -2.77
N ILE A 235 9.20 -7.92 -2.55
CA ILE A 235 9.57 -6.71 -3.29
C ILE A 235 10.67 -5.95 -2.53
N PRO A 236 11.86 -5.81 -3.14
CA PRO A 236 12.98 -5.16 -2.49
C PRO A 236 12.71 -3.69 -2.11
N GLU A 237 13.37 -3.24 -1.05
CA GLU A 237 13.23 -1.87 -0.53
C GLU A 237 13.46 -0.79 -1.57
N ARG A 238 14.43 -0.98 -2.48
CA ARG A 238 14.74 0.01 -3.52
C ARG A 238 13.57 0.32 -4.45
N PHE A 239 12.57 -0.58 -4.51
CA PHE A 239 11.33 -0.37 -5.23
C PHE A 239 10.20 0.06 -4.31
N SER A 240 10.08 -0.54 -3.12
CA SER A 240 8.89 -0.41 -2.29
C SER A 240 8.98 0.61 -1.16
N ALA A 241 10.16 1.15 -0.83
CA ALA A 241 10.39 1.92 0.40
C ALA A 241 9.90 1.18 1.66
N ASN A 242 10.05 -0.15 1.69
CA ASN A 242 9.49 -1.03 2.73
C ASN A 242 7.97 -0.90 2.90
N LEU A 243 7.25 -0.56 1.81
CA LEU A 243 5.82 -0.29 1.79
C LEU A 243 5.38 0.88 2.70
N HIS A 244 6.31 1.77 3.07
CA HIS A 244 5.95 3.01 3.73
C HIS A 244 5.35 3.98 2.70
N VAL A 245 4.28 4.66 3.11
CA VAL A 245 3.50 5.58 2.27
C VAL A 245 3.25 6.89 3.00
N GLY A 246 3.02 7.96 2.24
CA GLY A 246 2.79 9.31 2.76
C GLY A 246 3.89 9.75 3.73
N LEU A 247 3.49 10.37 4.84
CA LEU A 247 4.45 10.77 5.88
C LEU A 247 5.18 9.62 6.55
N GLY A 248 4.59 8.42 6.55
CA GLY A 248 5.25 7.23 7.08
C GLY A 248 6.53 6.86 6.34
N ALA A 249 6.69 7.36 5.11
CA ALA A 249 7.91 7.18 4.33
C ALA A 249 9.02 8.17 4.68
N ARG A 250 8.77 9.23 5.46
CA ARG A 250 9.77 10.29 5.73
C ARG A 250 11.11 9.75 6.21
N ASP A 251 11.08 8.87 7.20
CA ASP A 251 12.30 8.35 7.83
C ASP A 251 13.01 7.30 6.95
N THR A 252 12.25 6.63 6.08
CA THR A 252 12.80 5.61 5.16
C THR A 252 13.20 6.19 3.80
N TRP A 253 12.76 7.41 3.49
CA TRP A 253 12.96 8.04 2.19
C TRP A 253 14.43 8.28 1.85
N PRO A 254 15.29 8.83 2.74
CA PRO A 254 16.71 8.97 2.44
C PRO A 254 17.37 7.63 2.09
N ARG A 255 17.06 6.57 2.85
CA ARG A 255 17.53 5.20 2.59
C ARG A 255 17.05 4.69 1.23
N PHE A 256 15.78 4.89 0.90
CA PHE A 256 15.21 4.52 -0.40
C PHE A 256 15.94 5.20 -1.56
N VAL A 257 16.13 6.53 -1.48
CA VAL A 257 16.82 7.32 -2.51
C VAL A 257 18.26 6.86 -2.67
N THR A 258 18.97 6.59 -1.57
CA THR A 258 20.34 6.08 -1.60
C THR A 258 20.43 4.72 -2.28
N LEU A 259 19.54 3.77 -1.95
CA LEU A 259 19.53 2.42 -2.53
C LEU A 259 19.23 2.39 -4.04
N GLN A 260 18.66 3.46 -4.60
CA GLN A 260 18.47 3.59 -6.05
C GLN A 260 19.71 4.07 -6.78
N GLN A 261 20.67 4.68 -6.08
CA GLN A 261 21.87 5.22 -6.71
C GLN A 261 22.74 4.10 -7.29
N PRO A 262 23.28 4.26 -8.52
CA PRO A 262 24.15 3.26 -9.14
C PRO A 262 25.35 2.87 -8.26
N TRP A 263 25.99 3.85 -7.62
CA TRP A 263 27.14 3.64 -6.74
C TRP A 263 26.78 2.78 -5.51
N ALA A 264 25.60 2.99 -4.92
CA ALA A 264 25.18 2.22 -3.75
C ALA A 264 24.93 0.76 -4.13
N ARG A 265 24.31 0.54 -5.29
CA ARG A 265 24.08 -0.81 -5.83
C ARG A 265 25.39 -1.50 -6.17
N GLU A 266 26.36 -0.79 -6.72
CA GLU A 266 27.69 -1.33 -7.02
C GLU A 266 28.41 -1.82 -5.75
N ILE A 267 28.47 -0.97 -4.71
CA ILE A 267 29.03 -1.37 -3.41
C ILE A 267 28.33 -2.64 -2.91
N LEU A 268 26.99 -2.65 -2.89
CA LEU A 268 26.19 -3.78 -2.40
C LEU A 268 26.38 -5.07 -3.20
N ARG A 269 26.57 -5.00 -4.52
CA ARG A 269 26.90 -6.18 -5.33
C ARG A 269 28.21 -6.81 -4.90
N VAL A 270 29.21 -5.98 -4.61
CA VAL A 270 30.52 -6.46 -4.17
C VAL A 270 30.46 -6.97 -2.73
N VAL A 271 30.06 -6.12 -1.77
CA VAL A 271 30.10 -6.50 -0.35
C VAL A 271 29.07 -7.55 0.04
N GLY A 272 27.97 -7.65 -0.73
CA GLY A 272 26.96 -8.69 -0.58
C GLY A 272 27.37 -10.04 -1.19
N SER A 273 28.45 -10.09 -1.98
CA SER A 273 28.89 -11.33 -2.63
C SER A 273 29.46 -12.34 -1.63
N GLU A 274 29.51 -13.61 -2.07
CA GLU A 274 30.21 -14.67 -1.33
C GLU A 274 31.73 -14.49 -1.38
N ALA A 275 32.27 -14.05 -2.52
CA ALA A 275 33.70 -13.78 -2.67
C ALA A 275 34.21 -12.74 -1.66
N TYR A 276 33.44 -11.66 -1.42
CA TYR A 276 33.81 -10.66 -0.42
C TYR A 276 33.77 -11.22 1.01
N TRP A 277 32.83 -12.10 1.33
CA TRP A 277 32.77 -12.77 2.62
C TRP A 277 33.96 -13.69 2.86
N GLN A 278 34.31 -14.50 1.87
CA GLN A 278 35.49 -15.37 1.94
C GLN A 278 36.77 -14.55 2.06
N GLY A 279 36.91 -13.49 1.27
CA GLY A 279 38.05 -12.56 1.34
C GLY A 279 38.14 -11.78 2.67
N ALA A 280 37.01 -11.62 3.37
CA ALA A 280 36.96 -11.03 4.70
C ALA A 280 37.24 -12.06 5.83
N GLY A 281 37.68 -13.27 5.50
CA GLY A 281 38.01 -14.32 6.46
C GLY A 281 36.82 -15.16 6.93
N ALA A 282 35.71 -15.12 6.19
CA ALA A 282 34.52 -15.94 6.43
C ALA A 282 34.00 -15.90 7.89
N SER A 283 34.13 -14.76 8.56
CA SER A 283 33.66 -14.53 9.93
C SER A 283 32.89 -13.21 10.05
N PRO A 284 31.90 -13.10 10.96
CA PRO A 284 31.18 -11.85 11.19
C PRO A 284 32.12 -10.68 11.55
N GLU A 285 33.12 -10.93 12.39
CA GLU A 285 34.13 -9.94 12.80
C GLU A 285 34.96 -9.47 11.60
N GLY A 286 35.46 -10.41 10.80
CA GLY A 286 36.25 -10.12 9.62
C GLY A 286 35.46 -9.33 8.57
N PHE A 287 34.20 -9.71 8.35
CA PHE A 287 33.28 -9.00 7.46
C PHE A 287 33.00 -7.57 7.90
N VAL A 288 32.68 -7.35 9.17
CA VAL A 288 32.42 -6.00 9.70
C VAL A 288 33.68 -5.14 9.59
N ARG A 289 34.85 -5.67 9.97
CA ARG A 289 36.12 -4.93 9.80
C ARG A 289 36.41 -4.60 8.34
N ALA A 290 36.13 -5.52 7.41
CA ALA A 290 36.25 -5.26 5.98
C ALA A 290 35.30 -4.15 5.52
N LEU A 291 34.03 -4.13 5.96
CA LEU A 291 33.09 -3.05 5.64
C LEU A 291 33.60 -1.68 6.12
N TYR A 292 34.09 -1.57 7.35
CA TYR A 292 34.66 -0.31 7.85
C TYR A 292 35.85 0.15 7.02
N ARG A 293 36.75 -0.77 6.65
CA ARG A 293 37.91 -0.47 5.82
C ARG A 293 37.51 -0.06 4.40
N ASP A 294 36.74 -0.89 3.72
CA ASP A 294 36.52 -0.81 2.27
C ASP A 294 35.39 0.15 1.89
N VAL A 295 34.39 0.36 2.78
CA VAL A 295 33.26 1.27 2.54
C VAL A 295 33.49 2.63 3.20
N LEU A 296 33.95 2.64 4.46
CA LEU A 296 34.08 3.86 5.27
C LEU A 296 35.53 4.37 5.38
N GLY A 297 36.52 3.59 4.91
CA GLY A 297 37.89 4.06 4.87
C GLY A 297 38.56 4.19 6.23
N ARG A 298 38.13 3.46 7.26
CA ARG A 298 38.71 3.53 8.60
C ARG A 298 38.77 2.19 9.32
N VAL A 299 39.54 2.14 10.40
CA VAL A 299 39.58 1.00 11.33
C VAL A 299 38.48 1.19 12.39
N PRO A 300 37.62 0.20 12.65
CA PRO A 300 36.62 0.29 13.70
C PRO A 300 37.20 0.03 15.09
N ALA A 301 36.54 0.58 16.11
CA ALA A 301 36.78 0.16 17.49
C ALA A 301 36.13 -1.21 17.77
N ASP A 302 36.66 -1.96 18.74
CA ASP A 302 36.14 -3.30 19.08
C ASP A 302 34.67 -3.28 19.51
N ALA A 303 34.23 -2.21 20.17
CA ALA A 303 32.83 -2.03 20.55
C ALA A 303 31.89 -1.92 19.34
N GLU A 304 32.33 -1.27 18.26
CA GLU A 304 31.58 -1.15 17.00
C GLU A 304 31.47 -2.52 16.32
N VAL A 305 32.58 -3.27 16.26
CA VAL A 305 32.59 -4.63 15.72
C VAL A 305 31.63 -5.51 16.51
N ALA A 306 31.72 -5.51 17.85
CA ALA A 306 30.86 -6.30 18.72
C ALA A 306 29.37 -5.95 18.56
N PHE A 307 29.03 -4.67 18.33
CA PHE A 307 27.66 -4.24 18.05
C PHE A 307 27.12 -4.90 16.78
N TRP A 308 27.86 -4.82 15.67
CA TRP A 308 27.40 -5.38 14.39
C TRP A 308 27.40 -6.91 14.39
N VAL A 309 28.37 -7.55 15.02
CA VAL A 309 28.41 -9.01 15.17
C VAL A 309 27.17 -9.52 15.91
N ARG A 310 26.78 -8.88 17.02
CA ARG A 310 25.52 -9.24 17.72
C ARG A 310 24.32 -9.10 16.81
N ARG A 311 24.28 -8.07 15.97
CA ARG A 311 23.18 -7.82 15.05
C ARG A 311 23.10 -8.87 13.93
N MET A 312 24.24 -9.37 13.46
CA MET A 312 24.31 -10.44 12.47
C MET A 312 23.79 -11.81 12.97
N ALA A 313 23.52 -11.95 14.28
CA ALA A 313 22.90 -13.16 14.81
C ALA A 313 21.44 -13.36 14.34
N TRP A 314 20.76 -12.29 13.93
CA TRP A 314 19.39 -12.33 13.42
C TRP A 314 19.18 -11.51 12.14
N GLU A 315 20.14 -10.67 11.75
CA GLU A 315 20.09 -9.96 10.48
C GLU A 315 21.02 -10.60 9.44
N PRO A 316 20.54 -10.84 8.21
CA PRO A 316 21.39 -11.27 7.12
C PRO A 316 22.54 -10.30 6.89
N ARG A 317 23.71 -10.84 6.55
CA ARG A 317 24.94 -10.09 6.26
C ARG A 317 24.73 -8.90 5.31
N VAL A 318 23.89 -9.08 4.29
CA VAL A 318 23.57 -8.01 3.34
C VAL A 318 22.72 -6.89 3.93
N GLU A 319 21.84 -7.17 4.90
CA GLU A 319 21.09 -6.12 5.59
C GLU A 319 22.01 -5.27 6.48
N VAL A 320 23.04 -5.88 7.06
CA VAL A 320 24.12 -5.15 7.72
C VAL A 320 24.91 -4.30 6.73
N ALA A 321 25.32 -4.85 5.58
CA ALA A 321 26.00 -4.09 4.54
C ALA A 321 25.19 -2.87 4.06
N LYS A 322 23.87 -3.03 3.85
CA LYS A 322 22.97 -1.92 3.49
C LYS A 322 23.06 -0.79 4.50
N LYS A 323 23.18 -1.08 5.80
CA LYS A 323 23.29 -0.06 6.85
C LYS A 323 24.59 0.74 6.80
N PHE A 324 25.69 0.14 6.33
CA PHE A 324 26.91 0.87 6.05
C PHE A 324 26.73 1.79 4.83
N VAL A 325 26.12 1.27 3.76
CA VAL A 325 25.92 1.98 2.49
C VAL A 325 24.94 3.16 2.60
N VAL A 326 23.97 3.09 3.51
CA VAL A 326 22.99 4.17 3.74
C VAL A 326 23.28 4.99 5.01
N SER A 327 24.46 4.84 5.60
CA SER A 327 24.84 5.55 6.82
C SER A 327 25.12 7.04 6.56
N ASP A 328 24.86 7.87 7.56
CA ASP A 328 25.25 9.29 7.55
C ASP A 328 26.77 9.44 7.43
N GLU A 329 27.53 8.47 7.95
CA GLU A 329 28.99 8.44 7.86
C GLU A 329 29.46 8.31 6.41
N LEU A 330 28.91 7.36 5.65
CA LEU A 330 29.23 7.24 4.22
C LEU A 330 28.75 8.46 3.43
N ALA A 331 27.57 9.01 3.77
CA ALA A 331 27.07 10.21 3.13
C ALA A 331 28.01 11.41 3.32
N ALA A 332 28.48 11.64 4.55
CA ALA A 332 29.46 12.68 4.88
C ALA A 332 30.80 12.46 4.17
N LEU A 333 31.30 11.22 4.15
CA LEU A 333 32.55 10.87 3.46
C LEU A 333 32.47 11.13 1.95
N ARG A 334 31.34 10.77 1.31
CA ARG A 334 31.11 11.04 -0.11
C ARG A 334 30.95 12.53 -0.39
N GLN A 335 30.35 13.30 0.52
CA GLN A 335 30.27 14.75 0.39
C GLN A 335 31.65 15.40 0.49
N GLN A 336 32.51 14.91 1.39
CA GLN A 336 33.86 15.42 1.59
C GLN A 336 34.78 15.10 0.40
N LEU A 337 34.75 13.86 -0.09
CA LEU A 337 35.66 13.40 -1.16
C LEU A 337 35.11 13.70 -2.56
N GLY A 338 33.79 13.86 -2.73
CA GLY A 338 33.15 14.10 -4.02
C GLY A 338 33.52 13.02 -5.05
N ALA A 339 34.06 13.46 -6.18
CA ALA A 339 34.52 12.57 -7.25
C ALA A 339 35.73 11.70 -6.86
N ALA A 340 36.46 12.06 -5.80
CA ALA A 340 37.60 11.28 -5.31
C ALA A 340 37.18 10.05 -4.49
N TYR A 341 35.90 9.92 -4.11
CA TYR A 341 35.42 8.68 -3.50
C TYR A 341 35.41 7.55 -4.54
N GLY A 342 36.28 6.55 -4.35
CA GLY A 342 36.29 5.30 -5.09
C GLY A 342 36.01 4.11 -4.17
N PHE A 343 35.29 3.10 -4.66
CA PHE A 343 35.08 1.84 -3.95
C PHE A 343 35.84 0.70 -4.66
N PRO A 344 36.57 -0.18 -3.94
CA PRO A 344 36.84 -0.13 -2.50
C PRO A 344 37.68 1.11 -2.16
N LEU A 345 37.39 1.75 -1.03
CA LEU A 345 38.14 2.91 -0.57
C LEU A 345 39.50 2.44 -0.04
N ARG A 346 40.47 2.37 -0.94
CA ARG A 346 41.87 2.11 -0.59
C ARG A 346 42.54 3.46 -0.33
N ARG A 347 42.99 3.69 0.91
CA ARG A 347 43.87 4.81 1.22
C ARG A 347 45.28 4.53 0.75
#